data_AF-A0A800MYM4-F1
#
_entry.id   AF-A0A800MYM4-F1
#
_cell.length_a   1.000
_cell.length_b   1.000
_cell.length_c   1.000
_cell.angle_alpha   90.00
_cell.angle_beta   90.00
_cell.angle_gamma   90.00
#
_symmetry.space_group_name_H-M   'P 1'
#
loop_
_entity.id
_entity.type
_entity.pdbx_description
1 polymer ?
#
loop_
_entity_poly.entity_id
_entity_poly.type
_entity_poly.pdbx_seq_one_letter_code
_entity_poly.pdbx_strand_id
1 'polypeptide(L)'
;MTNKKNKDNKSIGIDETLPHQIEAPSFKDTGMKLQPPFKNSFGVTIGDSHYSSNSSPLENWSDETDPAVMAGDEWIHPTNDIGWNTTENKELLESKKPPQAYPFMHPTKDVSRGTD
;
A
#
# COMPACT_ATOMS: atom_id res chain seq x y z
N MET A 1 31.54 15.17 -12.40
CA MET A 1 30.13 15.42 -12.02
C MET A 1 29.90 14.75 -10.68
N THR A 2 29.69 15.56 -9.64
CA THR A 2 29.70 15.14 -8.24
C THR A 2 28.45 14.33 -7.90
N ASN A 3 28.66 13.10 -7.45
CA ASN A 3 27.63 12.16 -7.03
C ASN A 3 26.92 12.74 -5.79
N LYS A 4 25.74 13.35 -5.98
CA LYS A 4 24.92 13.89 -4.90
C LYS A 4 24.33 12.71 -4.13
N LYS A 5 25.02 12.27 -3.08
CA LYS A 5 24.49 11.31 -2.10
C LYS A 5 23.17 11.87 -1.58
N ASN A 6 22.06 11.19 -1.88
CA ASN A 6 20.75 11.43 -1.29
C ASN A 6 20.86 11.27 0.24
N LYS A 7 21.10 12.40 0.92
CA LYS A 7 20.88 12.55 2.35
C LYS A 7 19.39 12.78 2.52
N ASP A 8 18.64 11.72 2.77
CA ASP A 8 17.34 11.77 3.46
C ASP A 8 16.96 10.36 3.93
N ASN A 9 17.88 9.68 4.63
CA ASN A 9 17.49 8.55 5.48
C ASN A 9 16.89 9.10 6.78
N LYS A 10 15.75 9.79 6.69
CA LYS A 10 14.88 9.91 7.88
C LYS A 10 14.51 8.48 8.25
N SER A 11 14.73 8.09 9.50
CA SER A 11 14.23 6.81 9.99
C SER A 11 12.70 6.80 9.79
N ILE A 12 12.21 6.04 8.80
CA ILE A 12 10.78 5.93 8.47
C ILE A 12 9.98 5.43 9.67
N GLY A 13 10.61 4.58 10.48
CA GLY A 13 10.04 4.02 11.69
C GLY A 13 11.08 3.90 12.80
N ILE A 14 10.61 3.48 13.96
CA ILE A 14 11.45 3.13 15.12
C ILE A 14 11.33 1.63 15.28
N ASP A 15 12.45 0.91 15.23
CA ASP A 15 12.47 -0.53 15.52
C ASP A 15 11.46 -1.35 14.67
N GLU A 16 11.43 -1.08 13.36
CA GLU A 16 10.51 -1.71 12.38
C GLU A 16 9.02 -1.53 12.70
N THR A 17 8.67 -0.49 13.48
CA THR A 17 7.30 -0.04 13.76
C THR A 17 7.07 1.38 13.25
N LEU A 18 5.79 1.78 13.11
CA LEU A 18 5.38 3.13 12.69
C LEU A 18 4.61 3.84 13.82
N PRO A 19 5.30 4.47 14.81
CA PRO A 19 4.66 4.99 16.02
C PRO A 19 3.63 6.11 15.80
N HIS A 20 3.67 6.76 14.65
CA HIS A 20 2.72 7.80 14.28
C HIS A 20 1.32 7.23 13.92
N GLN A 21 1.24 5.93 13.67
CA GLN A 21 0.00 5.19 13.45
C GLN A 21 -0.26 4.27 14.65
N ILE A 22 -1.31 4.55 15.42
CA ILE A 22 -1.64 3.81 16.65
C ILE A 22 -1.88 2.33 16.37
N GLU A 23 -2.52 2.02 15.25
CA GLU A 23 -2.88 0.65 14.86
C GLU A 23 -1.93 0.00 13.87
N ALA A 24 -0.82 0.66 13.51
CA ALA A 24 0.13 0.06 12.60
C ALA A 24 0.73 -1.22 13.20
N PRO A 25 0.84 -2.30 12.40
CA PRO A 25 1.41 -3.54 12.87
C PRO A 25 2.93 -3.42 13.00
N SER A 26 3.51 -4.31 13.80
CA SER A 26 4.97 -4.45 13.87
C SER A 26 5.48 -5.30 12.71
N PHE A 27 6.44 -4.79 11.94
CA PHE A 27 7.07 -5.54 10.84
C PHE A 27 8.24 -6.43 11.30
N LYS A 28 8.56 -6.43 12.60
CA LYS A 28 9.63 -7.25 13.19
C LYS A 28 9.51 -8.72 12.83
N ASP A 29 10.62 -9.31 12.41
CA ASP A 29 10.76 -10.73 12.10
C ASP A 29 9.80 -11.26 11.01
N THR A 30 9.17 -10.36 10.25
CA THR A 30 8.32 -10.71 9.08
C THR A 30 9.16 -10.89 7.81
N GLY A 31 10.41 -10.41 7.80
CA GLY A 31 11.28 -10.38 6.63
C GLY A 31 10.99 -9.22 5.67
N MET A 32 9.94 -8.42 5.92
CA MET A 32 9.65 -7.20 5.16
C MET A 32 10.42 -6.00 5.72
N LYS A 33 10.95 -5.17 4.83
CA LYS A 33 11.66 -3.93 5.20
C LYS A 33 10.77 -2.73 4.94
N LEU A 34 10.68 -1.84 5.93
CA LEU A 34 10.00 -0.54 5.79
C LEU A 34 10.52 0.19 4.55
N GLN A 35 9.61 0.60 3.68
CA GLN A 35 9.92 1.38 2.48
C GLN A 35 9.62 2.86 2.71
N PRO A 36 10.41 3.78 2.10
CA PRO A 36 10.07 5.18 2.08
C PRO A 36 8.85 5.44 1.17
N PRO A 37 8.09 6.52 1.44
CA PRO A 37 7.07 6.98 0.52
C PRO A 37 7.66 7.22 -0.89
N PHE A 38 6.88 6.90 -1.92
CA PHE A 38 7.28 7.07 -3.32
C PHE A 38 6.25 7.88 -4.10
N LYS A 39 6.61 8.39 -5.27
CA LYS A 39 5.70 9.19 -6.10
C LYS A 39 5.23 8.37 -7.30
N ASN A 40 3.92 8.33 -7.54
CA ASN A 40 3.36 7.62 -8.69
C ASN A 40 3.38 8.45 -9.98
N SER A 41 2.97 7.83 -11.10
CA SER A 41 2.86 8.46 -12.42
C SER A 41 1.97 9.71 -12.45
N PHE A 42 0.96 9.81 -11.57
CA PHE A 42 0.06 10.96 -11.43
C PHE A 42 0.57 12.04 -10.48
N GLY A 43 1.77 11.88 -9.94
CA GLY A 43 2.39 12.84 -9.03
C GLY A 43 1.87 12.77 -7.59
N VAL A 44 1.09 11.75 -7.24
CA VAL A 44 0.64 11.48 -5.87
C VAL A 44 1.77 10.79 -5.11
N THR A 45 2.02 11.24 -3.87
CA THR A 45 2.96 10.56 -2.97
C THR A 45 2.23 9.44 -2.25
N ILE A 46 2.73 8.21 -2.38
CA ILE A 46 2.19 7.01 -1.79
C ILE A 46 2.94 6.71 -0.49
N GLY A 47 2.23 6.57 0.63
CA GLY A 47 2.80 6.29 1.95
C GLY A 47 3.10 7.52 2.82
N ASP A 48 2.73 8.74 2.42
CA ASP A 48 2.83 9.95 3.25
C ASP A 48 1.51 10.32 3.96
N SER A 49 0.48 9.46 3.82
CA SER A 49 -0.90 9.67 4.29
C SER A 49 -1.64 10.86 3.67
N HIS A 50 -1.04 11.56 2.70
CA HIS A 50 -1.63 12.72 2.02
C HIS A 50 -1.64 12.50 0.50
N TYR A 51 -2.64 11.73 0.04
CA TYR A 51 -2.78 11.31 -1.35
C TYR A 51 -3.35 12.42 -2.27
N SER A 52 -2.67 13.56 -2.38
CA SER A 52 -3.10 14.70 -3.20
C SER A 52 -2.10 15.04 -4.31
N SER A 53 -2.62 15.46 -5.47
CA SER A 53 -1.85 16.02 -6.59
C SER A 53 -2.81 16.69 -7.56
N ASN A 54 -2.41 17.82 -8.16
CA ASN A 54 -3.22 18.54 -9.14
C ASN A 54 -3.58 17.70 -10.37
N SER A 55 -2.75 16.70 -10.71
CA SER A 55 -2.98 15.76 -11.82
C SER A 55 -3.57 14.43 -11.37
N SER A 56 -3.97 14.31 -10.10
CA SER A 56 -4.55 13.08 -9.57
C SER A 56 -5.95 12.83 -10.13
N PRO A 57 -6.27 11.60 -10.57
CA PRO A 57 -7.64 11.18 -10.86
C PRO A 57 -8.58 11.31 -9.65
N LEU A 58 -8.06 11.27 -8.42
CA LEU A 58 -8.86 11.45 -7.19
C LEU A 58 -9.44 12.86 -7.06
N GLU A 59 -8.68 13.87 -7.51
CA GLU A 59 -9.07 15.29 -7.42
C GLU A 59 -9.82 15.75 -8.68
N ASN A 60 -9.59 15.09 -9.81
CA ASN A 60 -10.19 15.43 -11.11
C ASN A 60 -11.16 14.35 -11.60
N TRP A 61 -11.87 13.70 -10.68
CA TRP A 61 -12.79 12.61 -11.01
C TRP A 61 -13.94 13.08 -11.90
N SER A 62 -14.21 12.34 -12.97
CA SER A 62 -15.33 12.58 -13.88
C SER A 62 -15.90 11.26 -14.42
N ASP A 63 -17.05 11.32 -15.09
CA ASP A 63 -17.69 10.14 -15.70
C ASP A 63 -16.83 9.52 -16.83
N GLU A 64 -15.89 10.29 -17.39
CA GLU A 64 -14.94 9.85 -18.41
C GLU A 64 -13.66 9.25 -17.81
N THR A 65 -13.46 9.36 -16.49
CA THR A 65 -12.27 8.83 -15.83
C THR A 65 -12.41 7.31 -15.66
N ASP A 66 -11.54 6.54 -16.31
CA ASP A 66 -11.50 5.09 -16.14
C ASP A 66 -11.02 4.72 -14.72
N PRO A 67 -11.85 4.08 -13.87
CA PRO A 67 -11.45 3.71 -12.51
C PRO A 67 -10.22 2.80 -12.46
N ALA A 68 -9.93 2.05 -13.54
CA ALA A 68 -8.80 1.15 -13.60
C ALA A 68 -7.45 1.87 -13.45
N VAL A 69 -7.37 3.17 -13.75
CA VAL A 69 -6.13 3.96 -13.58
C VAL A 69 -5.75 4.16 -12.11
N MET A 70 -6.69 3.98 -11.19
CA MET A 70 -6.49 4.05 -9.73
C MET A 70 -6.29 2.67 -9.09
N ALA A 71 -5.99 1.66 -9.90
CA ALA A 71 -5.68 0.30 -9.44
C ALA A 71 -4.22 -0.06 -9.74
N GLY A 72 -3.70 -1.03 -8.99
CA GLY A 72 -2.36 -1.59 -9.20
C GLY A 72 -1.30 -1.04 -8.25
N ASP A 73 -0.05 -1.45 -8.50
CA ASP A 73 1.07 -1.27 -7.58
C ASP A 73 1.46 0.21 -7.36
N GLU A 74 1.10 1.10 -8.30
CA GLU A 74 1.33 2.54 -8.19
C GLU A 74 0.47 3.23 -7.12
N TRP A 75 -0.50 2.54 -6.55
CA TRP A 75 -1.46 3.08 -5.57
C TRP A 75 -1.37 2.43 -4.19
N ILE A 76 -0.48 1.43 -4.02
CA ILE A 76 -0.39 0.63 -2.80
C ILE A 76 1.00 0.81 -2.20
N HIS A 77 1.06 1.26 -0.94
CA HIS A 77 2.34 1.27 -0.24
C HIS A 77 2.61 -0.10 0.40
N PRO A 78 3.79 -0.72 0.20
CA PRO A 78 4.05 -2.06 0.71
C PRO A 78 4.01 -2.16 2.25
N THR A 79 4.42 -1.10 2.96
CA THR A 79 4.59 -1.15 4.43
C THR A 79 3.94 -0.01 5.21
N ASN A 80 3.21 0.88 4.54
CA ASN A 80 2.66 2.11 5.15
C ASN A 80 1.40 2.53 4.39
N ASP A 81 0.46 1.59 4.37
CA ASP A 81 -0.84 1.73 3.75
C ASP A 81 -1.90 1.68 4.84
N ILE A 82 -3.00 2.42 4.67
CA ILE A 82 -4.09 2.45 5.64
C ILE A 82 -4.71 1.06 5.84
N GLY A 83 -4.64 0.19 4.83
CA GLY A 83 -5.11 -1.18 4.94
C GLY A 83 -4.41 -1.98 6.04
N TRP A 84 -3.16 -1.66 6.40
CA TRP A 84 -2.45 -2.36 7.46
C TRP A 84 -3.00 -2.10 8.86
N ASN A 85 -3.75 -1.00 9.05
CA ASN A 85 -4.29 -0.61 10.35
C ASN A 85 -5.54 -1.41 10.75
N THR A 86 -6.11 -2.22 9.85
CA THR A 86 -7.25 -3.09 10.20
C THR A 86 -6.78 -4.23 11.10
N THR A 87 -7.58 -4.59 12.10
CA THR A 87 -7.30 -5.68 13.04
C THR A 87 -6.92 -6.97 12.34
N GLU A 88 -7.64 -7.33 11.27
CA GLU A 88 -7.44 -8.56 10.51
C GLU A 88 -6.06 -8.60 9.84
N ASN A 89 -5.68 -7.53 9.14
CA ASN A 89 -4.37 -7.46 8.47
C ASN A 89 -3.22 -7.40 9.47
N LYS A 90 -3.41 -6.70 10.59
CA LYS A 90 -2.44 -6.65 11.68
C LYS A 90 -2.20 -8.04 12.28
N GLU A 91 -3.27 -8.76 12.61
CA GLU A 91 -3.17 -10.12 13.12
C GLU A 91 -2.52 -11.07 12.12
N LEU A 92 -2.85 -10.98 10.83
CA LEU A 92 -2.23 -11.78 9.78
C LEU A 92 -0.71 -11.54 9.69
N LEU A 93 -0.31 -10.27 9.73
CA LEU A 93 1.10 -9.88 9.65
C LEU A 93 1.88 -10.34 10.87
N GLU A 94 1.37 -10.05 12.07
CA GLU A 94 2.03 -10.37 13.34
C GLU A 94 2.05 -11.88 13.63
N SER A 95 1.00 -12.61 13.24
CA SER A 95 0.96 -14.07 13.33
C SER A 95 1.77 -14.77 12.24
N LYS A 96 2.35 -14.02 11.30
CA LYS A 96 3.12 -14.51 10.14
C LYS A 96 2.34 -15.54 9.32
N LYS A 97 1.01 -15.46 9.36
CA LYS A 97 0.14 -16.36 8.62
C LYS A 97 0.03 -15.84 7.20
N PRO A 98 0.29 -16.67 6.18
CA PRO A 98 -0.06 -16.28 4.83
C PRO A 98 -1.58 -16.02 4.79
N PRO A 99 -2.03 -14.93 4.15
CA PRO A 99 -3.45 -14.71 3.97
C PRO A 99 -4.05 -15.93 3.27
N GLN A 100 -5.24 -16.35 3.69
CA GLN A 100 -5.95 -17.45 3.06
C GLN A 100 -6.45 -16.99 1.68
N ALA A 101 -5.55 -16.97 0.71
CA ALA A 101 -5.78 -16.49 -0.63
C ALA A 101 -6.42 -17.59 -1.49
N TYR A 102 -7.63 -18.04 -1.14
CA TYR A 102 -8.47 -18.85 -2.04
C TYR A 102 -9.90 -19.06 -1.51
N PRO A 103 -10.93 -19.02 -2.38
CA PRO A 103 -11.14 -18.13 -3.52
C PRO A 103 -12.15 -17.05 -3.15
N PHE A 104 -12.03 -15.86 -3.74
CA PHE A 104 -13.17 -14.95 -3.80
C PHE A 104 -14.26 -15.68 -4.57
N MET A 105 -15.31 -16.11 -3.88
CA MET A 105 -16.44 -16.79 -4.49
C MET A 105 -17.66 -15.89 -4.33
N HIS A 106 -18.28 -15.53 -5.45
CA HIS A 106 -19.63 -15.01 -5.36
C HIS A 106 -20.55 -16.19 -4.98
N PRO A 107 -21.44 -16.07 -3.98
CA PRO A 107 -22.21 -17.22 -3.44
C PRO A 107 -22.97 -18.02 -4.50
N THR A 108 -23.32 -17.37 -5.60
CA THR A 108 -24.10 -17.95 -6.71
C THR A 108 -23.42 -17.87 -8.08
N LYS A 109 -22.25 -17.24 -8.21
CA LYS A 109 -21.62 -17.06 -9.53
C LYS A 109 -20.22 -17.64 -9.50
N ASP A 110 -19.94 -18.49 -10.48
CA ASP A 110 -18.58 -18.96 -10.74
C ASP A 110 -17.75 -17.77 -11.25
N VAL A 111 -16.68 -17.49 -10.51
CA VAL A 111 -15.70 -16.43 -10.82
C VAL A 111 -14.31 -17.04 -11.04
N SER A 112 -14.22 -18.36 -11.23
CA SER A 112 -12.98 -19.02 -11.61
C SER A 112 -12.56 -18.60 -13.02
N ARG A 113 -11.26 -18.36 -13.21
CA ARG A 113 -10.67 -18.09 -14.53
C ARG A 113 -10.24 -19.44 -15.13
N GLY A 114 -10.84 -19.85 -16.24
CA GLY A 114 -10.35 -20.99 -17.06
C GLY A 114 -11.38 -22.06 -17.44
N THR A 115 -12.49 -21.67 -18.05
CA THR A 115 -13.45 -22.62 -18.69
C THR A 115 -13.77 -22.25 -20.14
N ASP A 116 -12.84 -21.62 -20.87
CA ASP A 116 -12.84 -21.53 -22.34
C ASP A 116 -11.82 -22.47 -22.99
#